data_AF-A0A2D7EYL3-F1
#
_entry.id   AF-A0A2D7EYL3-F1
#
_cell.length_a   1.000
_cell.length_b   1.000
_cell.length_c   1.000
_cell.angle_alpha   90.00
_cell.angle_beta   90.00
_cell.angle_gamma   90.00
#
_symmetry.space_group_name_H-M   'P 1'
#
loop_
_entity.id
_entity.type
_entity.pdbx_description
1 polymer ?
#
loop_
_entity_poly.entity_id
_entity_poly.type
_entity_poly.pdbx_seq_one_letter_code
_entity_poly.pdbx_strand_id
1 'polypeptide(L)'
;MNFKLHFACSKDDLRPSMTQVYVTKKNIVATDANILAVVPTKDVFDDPSIELLPEEGMYIDSNDWKKLVGAYQVIYNGEFVVAFFPRKSEAHVRPRTIEDVGNYPQWEQIVPDASKFDSVGRIGLNPKMLYNLHQALDVPTFKLEFAGDNKPVAVAMPDDAYATSGNQYGIIMPLLIQDNKDEDLEGNGDEDQDVVDTLDQEVEVTDEVQAVINQ
;
A
#
# COMPACT_ATOMS: atom_id res chain seq x y z
N MET A 1 3.50 -9.35 -4.58
CA MET A 1 3.82 -8.33 -3.57
C MET A 1 5.18 -7.65 -3.83
N ASN A 2 5.18 -6.32 -3.94
CA ASN A 2 6.40 -5.50 -4.10
C ASN A 2 6.68 -4.52 -2.94
N PHE A 3 5.87 -4.54 -1.87
CA PHE A 3 6.02 -3.61 -0.75
C PHE A 3 7.25 -3.94 0.11
N LYS A 4 8.20 -3.00 0.16
CA LYS A 4 9.45 -3.14 0.92
C LYS A 4 9.36 -2.48 2.30
N LEU A 5 8.34 -2.86 3.07
CA LEU A 5 8.04 -2.26 4.39
C LEU A 5 9.17 -2.40 5.41
N HIS A 6 10.05 -3.39 5.26
CA HIS A 6 11.26 -3.53 6.08
C HIS A 6 12.19 -2.29 6.04
N PHE A 7 12.08 -1.42 5.05
CA PHE A 7 12.82 -0.14 5.06
C PHE A 7 12.24 0.90 6.02
N ALA A 8 11.00 0.72 6.45
CA ALA A 8 10.33 1.58 7.41
C ALA A 8 10.40 1.06 8.85
N CYS A 9 10.96 -0.13 9.10
CA CYS A 9 11.12 -0.64 10.46
C CYS A 9 12.35 -0.04 11.15
N SER A 10 12.29 0.09 12.47
CA SER A 10 13.46 0.45 13.27
C SER A 10 14.56 -0.63 13.22
N LYS A 11 15.80 -0.21 13.44
CA LYS A 11 16.98 -1.07 13.60
C LYS A 11 17.52 -1.11 15.02
N ASP A 12 16.89 -0.40 15.96
CA ASP A 12 17.31 -0.38 17.36
C ASP A 12 16.63 -1.49 18.17
N ASP A 13 17.35 -2.00 19.16
CA ASP A 13 16.87 -3.07 20.05
C ASP A 13 16.03 -2.53 21.23
N LEU A 14 15.94 -1.21 21.40
CA LEU A 14 15.21 -0.60 22.52
C LEU A 14 13.69 -0.63 22.30
N ARG A 15 13.25 -0.76 21.05
CA ARG A 15 11.84 -0.76 20.65
C ARG A 15 11.52 -1.99 19.81
N PRO A 16 11.47 -3.20 20.41
CA PRO A 16 11.33 -4.45 19.67
C PRO A 16 10.09 -4.50 18.77
N SER A 17 8.95 -3.94 19.20
CA SER A 17 7.74 -3.92 18.37
C SER A 17 7.93 -3.14 17.06
N MET A 18 8.80 -2.12 17.04
CA MET A 18 9.08 -1.30 15.86
C MET A 18 10.11 -1.91 14.90
N THR A 19 10.82 -2.97 15.30
CA THR A 19 11.67 -3.75 14.38
C THR A 19 10.86 -4.73 13.52
N GLN A 20 9.56 -4.83 13.80
CA GLN A 20 8.60 -5.70 13.14
C GLN A 20 7.68 -4.90 12.19
N VAL A 21 7.14 -5.60 11.21
CA VAL A 21 5.97 -5.19 10.43
C VAL A 21 4.73 -5.69 11.17
N TYR A 22 3.84 -4.78 11.52
CA TYR A 22 2.59 -5.10 12.21
C TYR A 22 1.48 -5.34 11.19
N VAL A 23 0.86 -6.52 11.24
CA VAL A 23 -0.16 -6.97 10.28
C VAL A 23 -1.48 -7.11 11.01
N THR A 24 -2.48 -6.34 10.61
CA THR A 24 -3.86 -6.44 11.09
C THR A 24 -4.78 -6.90 9.96
N LYS A 25 -6.06 -7.16 10.25
CA LYS A 25 -7.05 -7.46 9.21
C LYS A 25 -7.22 -6.34 8.18
N LYS A 26 -6.97 -5.09 8.56
CA LYS A 26 -7.21 -3.91 7.70
C LYS A 26 -5.93 -3.40 7.05
N ASN A 27 -4.88 -3.24 7.85
CA ASN A 27 -3.65 -2.57 7.46
C ASN A 27 -2.40 -3.36 7.87
N ILE A 28 -1.35 -3.18 7.09
CA ILE A 28 0.02 -3.59 7.36
C ILE A 28 0.85 -2.33 7.59
N VAL A 29 1.53 -2.27 8.72
CA VAL A 29 2.15 -1.05 9.24
C VAL A 29 3.62 -1.29 9.56
N ALA A 30 4.49 -0.36 9.18
CA ALA A 30 5.89 -0.34 9.55
C ALA A 30 6.34 1.09 9.90
N THR A 31 7.08 1.27 10.99
CA THR A 31 7.62 2.57 11.41
C THR A 31 8.93 2.47 12.20
N ASP A 32 9.78 3.49 12.05
CA ASP A 32 11.00 3.71 12.83
C ASP A 32 10.92 4.98 13.71
N ALA A 33 9.69 5.52 13.87
CA ALA A 33 9.31 6.79 14.48
C ALA A 33 9.61 8.06 13.67
N ASN A 34 10.37 7.96 12.57
CA ASN A 34 10.60 9.07 11.64
C ASN A 34 9.80 8.89 10.35
N ILE A 35 9.62 7.65 9.92
CA ILE A 35 8.79 7.27 8.79
C ILE A 35 7.70 6.29 9.22
N LEU A 36 6.53 6.40 8.60
CA LEU A 36 5.39 5.51 8.77
C LEU A 36 4.95 5.06 7.38
N ALA A 37 4.87 3.75 7.18
CA ALA A 37 4.33 3.14 5.97
C ALA A 37 3.10 2.29 6.33
N VAL A 38 1.99 2.53 5.64
CA VAL A 38 0.72 1.82 5.84
C VAL A 38 0.27 1.30 4.48
N VAL A 39 -0.06 0.01 4.41
CA VAL A 39 -0.55 -0.67 3.20
C VAL A 39 -1.81 -1.45 3.56
N PRO A 40 -2.89 -1.41 2.75
CA PRO A 40 -4.06 -2.26 2.98
C PRO A 40 -3.68 -3.76 2.99
N THR A 41 -4.18 -4.51 3.95
CA THR A 41 -3.83 -5.95 4.09
C THR A 41 -4.27 -6.76 2.87
N LYS A 42 -5.40 -6.42 2.27
CA LYS A 42 -5.94 -7.01 1.03
C LYS A 42 -5.02 -6.86 -0.20
N ASP A 43 -4.07 -5.93 -0.17
CA ASP A 43 -3.11 -5.76 -1.26
C ASP A 43 -1.92 -6.75 -1.15
N VAL A 44 -1.86 -7.51 -0.05
CA VAL A 44 -0.79 -8.48 0.23
C VAL A 44 -1.32 -9.88 0.45
N PHE A 45 -2.36 -10.02 1.27
CA PHE A 45 -2.98 -11.29 1.65
C PHE A 45 -4.33 -11.44 0.95
N ASP A 46 -4.70 -12.69 0.64
CA ASP A 46 -6.04 -13.01 0.14
C ASP A 46 -7.08 -13.01 1.27
N ASP A 47 -8.37 -12.94 0.91
CA ASP A 47 -9.47 -12.87 1.88
C ASP A 47 -9.45 -14.03 2.89
N PRO A 48 -9.23 -15.30 2.49
CA PRO A 48 -9.13 -16.40 3.46
C PRO A 48 -8.00 -16.22 4.46
N SER A 49 -6.84 -15.73 4.02
CA SER A 49 -5.73 -15.43 4.94
C SER A 49 -6.08 -14.32 5.91
N ILE A 50 -6.81 -13.29 5.46
CA ILE A 50 -7.23 -12.15 6.28
C ILE A 50 -8.21 -12.59 7.37
N GLU A 51 -9.14 -13.48 7.05
CA GLU A 51 -10.09 -14.03 8.02
C GLU A 51 -9.40 -14.79 9.15
N LEU A 52 -8.29 -15.48 8.83
CA LEU A 52 -7.48 -16.23 9.79
C LEU A 52 -6.58 -15.35 10.67
N LEU A 53 -6.38 -14.08 10.33
CA LEU A 53 -5.53 -13.19 11.14
C LEU A 53 -6.10 -13.00 12.56
N PRO A 54 -5.25 -12.98 13.60
CA PRO A 54 -5.68 -12.61 14.95
C PRO A 54 -6.31 -11.22 14.99
N GLU A 55 -7.27 -11.00 15.90
CA GLU A 55 -7.93 -9.69 16.05
C GLU A 55 -6.95 -8.61 16.53
N GLU A 56 -6.03 -8.99 17.41
CA GLU A 56 -4.93 -8.19 17.91
C GLU A 56 -3.81 -7.96 16.86
N GLY A 57 -3.89 -8.64 15.72
CA GLY A 57 -2.88 -8.64 14.68
C GLY A 57 -1.69 -9.55 14.97
N MET A 58 -0.72 -9.56 14.08
CA MET A 58 0.50 -10.34 14.19
C MET A 58 1.73 -9.52 13.78
N TYR A 59 2.91 -9.98 14.16
CA TYR A 59 4.16 -9.28 13.94
C TYR A 59 5.10 -10.11 13.06
N ILE A 60 5.68 -9.50 12.04
CA ILE A 60 6.66 -10.15 11.17
C ILE A 60 7.98 -9.39 11.26
N ASP A 61 9.06 -10.06 11.63
CA ASP A 61 10.38 -9.43 11.72
C ASP A 61 10.77 -8.78 10.39
N SER A 62 11.39 -7.60 10.42
CA SER A 62 11.78 -6.89 9.21
C SER A 62 12.67 -7.74 8.27
N ASN A 63 13.53 -8.61 8.81
CA ASN A 63 14.34 -9.52 8.02
C ASN A 63 13.51 -10.66 7.40
N ASP A 64 12.48 -11.12 8.10
CA ASP A 64 11.56 -12.12 7.58
C ASP A 64 10.64 -11.51 6.51
N TRP A 65 10.15 -10.29 6.71
CA TRP A 65 9.39 -9.55 5.70
C TRP A 65 10.19 -9.40 4.40
N LYS A 66 11.49 -9.11 4.50
CA LYS A 66 12.39 -9.03 3.34
C LYS A 66 12.39 -10.30 2.50
N LYS A 67 12.19 -11.48 3.12
CA LYS A 67 12.11 -12.76 2.41
C LYS A 67 10.85 -12.87 1.56
N LEU A 68 9.77 -12.19 1.94
CA LEU A 68 8.47 -12.20 1.24
C LEU A 68 8.45 -11.29 -0.01
N VAL A 69 9.39 -10.35 -0.11
CA VAL A 69 9.44 -9.37 -1.22
C VAL A 69 9.66 -10.06 -2.57
N GLY A 70 8.81 -9.75 -3.55
CA GLY A 70 8.85 -10.33 -4.89
C GLY A 70 8.06 -11.64 -5.03
N ALA A 71 7.40 -12.10 -3.97
CA ALA A 71 6.43 -13.19 -4.06
C ALA A 71 5.25 -12.76 -4.95
N TYR A 72 4.67 -13.67 -5.73
CA TYR A 72 3.45 -13.36 -6.49
C TYR A 72 2.19 -13.56 -5.63
N GLN A 73 2.27 -14.41 -4.61
CA GLN A 73 1.19 -14.68 -3.65
C GLN A 73 1.76 -14.83 -2.25
N VAL A 74 1.05 -14.33 -1.25
CA VAL A 74 1.37 -14.49 0.18
C VAL A 74 0.10 -14.94 0.89
N ILE A 75 0.19 -16.04 1.64
CA ILE A 75 -0.94 -16.60 2.40
C ILE A 75 -0.57 -16.71 3.88
N TYR A 76 -1.57 -16.67 4.74
CA TYR A 76 -1.44 -17.00 6.16
C TYR A 76 -2.34 -18.19 6.47
N ASN A 77 -1.77 -19.26 7.04
CA ASN A 77 -2.49 -20.51 7.31
C ASN A 77 -2.82 -20.71 8.81
N GLY A 78 -2.73 -19.64 9.62
CA GLY A 78 -2.92 -19.70 11.07
C GLY A 78 -1.64 -19.94 11.89
N GLU A 79 -0.57 -20.46 11.27
CA GLU A 79 0.72 -20.64 11.97
C GLU A 79 1.88 -19.94 11.25
N PHE A 80 1.88 -20.00 9.91
CA PHE A 80 2.94 -19.47 9.08
C PHE A 80 2.38 -18.53 8.01
N VAL A 81 3.17 -17.51 7.71
CA VAL A 81 3.06 -16.74 6.48
C VAL A 81 3.90 -17.44 5.42
N VAL A 82 3.24 -17.91 4.37
CA VAL A 82 3.86 -18.64 3.26
C VAL A 82 3.85 -17.75 2.02
N ALA A 83 5.02 -17.55 1.42
CA ALA A 83 5.19 -16.76 0.21
C ALA A 83 5.61 -17.63 -0.97
N PHE A 84 4.90 -17.49 -2.10
CA PHE A 84 5.16 -18.22 -3.34
C PHE A 84 5.88 -17.35 -4.37
N PHE A 85 6.91 -17.92 -5.00
CA PHE A 85 7.76 -17.25 -5.98
C PHE A 85 7.73 -17.97 -7.33
N PRO A 86 7.88 -17.27 -8.47
CA PRO A 86 7.76 -17.91 -9.78
C PRO A 86 8.94 -18.82 -10.12
N ARG A 87 10.10 -18.63 -9.48
CA ARG A 87 11.36 -19.34 -9.80
C ARG A 87 12.18 -19.72 -8.57
N LYS A 88 11.60 -19.67 -7.38
CA LYS A 88 12.26 -20.01 -6.11
C LYS A 88 11.34 -20.89 -5.30
N SER A 89 11.94 -21.66 -4.38
CA SER A 89 11.18 -22.34 -3.33
C SER A 89 10.36 -21.32 -2.54
N GLU A 90 9.25 -21.80 -1.99
CA GLU A 90 8.43 -21.06 -1.05
C GLU A 90 9.24 -20.62 0.18
N ALA A 91 8.87 -19.46 0.74
CA ALA A 91 9.42 -18.98 2.00
C ALA A 91 8.36 -19.12 3.09
N HIS A 92 8.78 -19.67 4.23
CA HIS A 92 7.94 -19.82 5.42
C HIS A 92 8.46 -18.87 6.49
N VAL A 93 7.56 -18.05 7.02
CA VAL A 93 7.83 -17.08 8.08
C VAL A 93 6.87 -17.37 9.22
N ARG A 94 7.40 -17.53 10.43
CA ARG A 94 6.57 -17.66 11.63
C ARG A 94 6.33 -16.28 12.22
N PRO A 95 5.07 -15.78 12.25
CA PRO A 95 4.75 -14.53 12.92
C PRO A 95 5.00 -14.63 14.43
N ARG A 96 5.23 -13.48 15.04
CA ARG A 96 5.31 -13.29 16.50
C ARG A 96 4.02 -12.68 17.01
N THR A 97 3.75 -12.90 18.30
CA THR A 97 2.58 -12.34 18.98
C THR A 97 2.93 -11.08 19.76
N ILE A 98 1.92 -10.43 20.33
CA ILE A 98 2.09 -9.24 21.17
C ILE A 98 2.88 -9.55 22.45
N GLU A 99 2.79 -10.77 22.97
CA GLU A 99 3.57 -11.23 24.12
C GLU A 99 5.08 -11.31 23.80
N ASP A 100 5.43 -11.63 22.56
CA ASP A 100 6.83 -11.76 22.13
C ASP A 100 7.53 -10.42 21.98
N VAL A 101 6.82 -9.39 21.48
CA VAL A 101 7.46 -8.12 21.04
C VAL A 101 6.91 -6.87 21.72
N GLY A 102 5.82 -7.00 22.49
CA GLY A 102 5.11 -5.89 23.12
C GLY A 102 4.16 -5.15 22.19
N ASN A 103 3.45 -4.16 22.75
CA ASN A 103 2.46 -3.38 22.02
C ASN A 103 3.11 -2.57 20.88
N TYR A 104 2.40 -2.50 19.74
CA TYR A 104 2.77 -1.58 18.67
C TYR A 104 2.32 -0.15 19.03
N PRO A 105 3.03 0.90 18.56
CA PRO A 105 2.58 2.28 18.75
C PRO A 105 1.18 2.54 18.18
N GLN A 106 0.43 3.47 18.80
CA GLN A 106 -0.88 3.93 18.34
C GLN A 106 -0.74 4.84 17.11
N TRP A 107 -0.35 4.25 15.98
CA TRP A 107 0.02 4.95 14.75
C TRP A 107 -1.15 5.71 14.12
N GLU A 108 -2.39 5.26 14.32
CA GLU A 108 -3.58 5.91 13.77
C GLU A 108 -3.74 7.34 14.29
N GLN A 109 -3.27 7.63 15.51
CA GLN A 109 -3.39 8.95 16.13
C GLN A 109 -2.47 10.01 15.52
N ILE A 110 -1.43 9.59 14.79
CA ILE A 110 -0.48 10.51 14.13
C ILE A 110 -0.77 10.67 12.64
N VAL A 111 -1.68 9.87 12.06
CA VAL A 111 -2.08 10.02 10.66
C VAL A 111 -2.93 11.28 10.53
N PRO A 112 -2.50 12.29 9.76
CA PRO A 112 -3.28 13.50 9.58
C PRO A 112 -4.61 13.20 8.87
N ASP A 113 -5.66 13.87 9.32
CA ASP A 113 -6.97 13.79 8.68
C ASP A 113 -6.93 14.52 7.32
N ALA A 114 -7.12 13.77 6.24
CA ALA A 114 -7.06 14.27 4.87
C ALA A 114 -8.08 15.40 4.59
N SER A 115 -9.16 15.46 5.37
CA SER A 115 -10.20 16.50 5.26
C SER A 115 -9.77 17.86 5.83
N LYS A 116 -8.68 17.91 6.60
CA LYS A 116 -8.20 19.13 7.28
C LYS A 116 -7.13 19.88 6.50
N PHE A 117 -6.76 19.43 5.30
CA PHE A 117 -5.79 20.12 4.45
C PHE A 117 -6.51 21.06 3.47
N ASP A 118 -6.11 22.33 3.45
CA ASP A 118 -6.52 23.29 2.41
C ASP A 118 -5.98 22.86 1.03
N SER A 119 -6.62 23.31 -0.07
CA SER A 119 -6.29 22.89 -1.44
C SER A 119 -4.85 23.21 -1.88
N VAL A 120 -4.22 24.20 -1.25
CA VAL A 120 -2.78 24.52 -1.45
C VAL A 120 -1.86 23.44 -0.87
N GLY A 121 -2.40 22.54 -0.05
CA GLY A 121 -1.69 21.51 0.70
C GLY A 121 -1.44 20.19 -0.03
N ARG A 122 -1.70 20.08 -1.34
CA ARG A 122 -1.48 18.82 -2.08
C ARG A 122 -0.58 19.05 -3.29
N ILE A 123 0.63 18.51 -3.21
CA ILE A 123 1.62 18.57 -4.29
C ILE A 123 2.17 17.17 -4.54
N GLY A 124 2.09 16.71 -5.78
CA GLY A 124 2.74 15.47 -6.20
C GLY A 124 4.22 15.72 -6.43
N LEU A 125 5.09 14.91 -5.84
CA LEU A 125 6.53 14.94 -6.11
C LEU A 125 6.98 13.56 -6.60
N ASN A 126 7.87 13.54 -7.59
CA ASN A 126 8.51 12.30 -8.01
C ASN A 126 9.66 11.94 -7.04
N PRO A 127 9.57 10.85 -6.27
CA PRO A 127 10.60 10.52 -5.28
C PRO A 127 11.99 10.30 -5.88
N LYS A 128 12.05 9.76 -7.11
CA LYS A 128 13.32 9.56 -7.82
C LYS A 128 13.96 10.89 -8.20
N MET A 129 13.17 11.89 -8.60
CA MET A 129 13.71 13.23 -8.89
C MET A 129 14.20 13.91 -7.62
N LEU A 130 13.46 13.79 -6.51
CA LEU A 130 13.89 14.31 -5.21
C LEU A 130 15.20 13.66 -4.75
N TYR A 131 15.33 12.34 -4.92
CA TYR A 131 16.57 11.62 -4.63
C TYR A 131 17.73 12.04 -5.56
N ASN A 132 17.49 12.18 -6.86
CA ASN A 132 18.52 12.64 -7.79
C ASN A 132 18.99 14.06 -7.45
N LEU A 133 18.07 14.94 -7.06
CA LEU A 133 18.40 16.29 -6.62
C LEU A 133 19.22 16.26 -5.33
N HIS A 134 18.88 15.36 -4.40
CA HIS A 134 19.73 15.12 -3.23
C HIS A 134 21.14 14.73 -3.61
N GLN A 135 21.30 13.77 -4.51
CA GLN A 135 22.63 13.34 -4.92
C GLN A 135 23.40 14.45 -5.64
N ALA A 136 22.71 15.35 -6.36
CA ALA A 136 23.32 16.47 -7.06
C ALA A 136 23.78 17.60 -6.11
N LEU A 137 23.03 17.86 -5.04
CA LEU A 137 23.35 18.90 -4.05
C LEU A 137 24.30 18.39 -2.96
N ASP A 138 24.34 17.08 -2.72
CA ASP A 138 25.11 16.42 -1.65
C ASP A 138 24.76 16.97 -0.25
N VAL A 139 23.47 17.11 0.03
CA VAL A 139 22.98 17.68 1.29
C VAL A 139 22.16 16.67 2.09
N PRO A 140 22.27 16.66 3.43
CA PRO A 140 21.61 15.67 4.29
C PRO A 140 20.12 15.95 4.50
N THR A 141 19.69 17.21 4.38
CA THR A 141 18.32 17.64 4.65
C THR A 141 17.89 18.72 3.66
N PHE A 142 16.59 18.72 3.33
CA PHE A 142 16.00 19.75 2.49
C PHE A 142 15.01 20.60 3.28
N LYS A 143 15.02 21.89 2.95
CA LYS A 143 13.88 22.77 3.12
C LYS A 143 13.12 22.80 1.80
N LEU A 144 11.86 22.39 1.81
CA LEU A 144 10.96 22.50 0.66
C LEU A 144 10.13 23.78 0.80
N GLU A 145 10.25 24.69 -0.16
CA GLU A 145 9.52 25.95 -0.18
C GLU A 145 8.49 25.94 -1.31
N PHE A 146 7.23 26.13 -0.93
CA PHE A 146 6.08 26.06 -1.81
C PHE A 146 5.58 27.46 -2.15
N ALA A 147 5.54 27.80 -3.44
CA ALA A 147 5.08 29.09 -3.93
C ALA A 147 3.60 29.08 -4.42
N GLY A 148 2.88 27.98 -4.18
CA GLY A 148 1.50 27.75 -4.58
C GLY A 148 1.31 26.51 -5.47
N ASP A 149 0.07 26.29 -5.88
CA ASP A 149 -0.37 25.07 -6.57
C ASP A 149 0.27 24.95 -7.96
N ASN A 150 0.76 23.75 -8.28
CA ASN A 150 1.44 23.46 -9.54
C ASN A 150 2.60 24.43 -9.88
N LYS A 151 3.16 25.10 -8.87
CA LYS A 151 4.39 25.90 -9.00
C LYS A 151 5.62 25.04 -8.73
N PRO A 152 6.78 25.37 -9.32
CA PRO A 152 8.02 24.72 -8.97
C PRO A 152 8.27 24.80 -7.47
N VAL A 153 8.70 23.70 -6.86
CA VAL A 153 9.08 23.65 -5.45
C VAL A 153 10.56 23.95 -5.34
N ALA A 154 10.91 25.00 -4.61
CA ALA A 154 12.29 25.33 -4.34
C ALA A 154 12.84 24.41 -3.25
N VAL A 155 14.04 23.91 -3.47
CA VAL A 155 14.75 23.00 -2.58
C VAL A 155 16.00 23.71 -2.12
N ALA A 156 16.02 24.10 -0.85
CA ALA A 156 17.11 24.85 -0.25
C ALA A 156 17.69 24.10 0.94
N MET A 157 18.86 24.54 1.38
CA MET A 157 19.42 24.14 2.66
C MET A 157 18.65 24.80 3.82
N PRO A 158 18.48 24.11 4.95
CA PRO A 158 18.03 24.77 6.18
C PRO A 158 18.97 25.93 6.54
N ASP A 159 18.43 27.02 7.05
CA ASP A 159 19.18 28.24 7.38
C ASP A 159 20.31 27.99 8.40
N ASP A 160 20.19 26.92 9.21
CA ASP A 160 21.12 26.53 10.26
C ASP A 160 22.13 25.45 9.84
N ALA A 161 22.11 25.01 8.57
CA ALA A 161 23.01 23.97 8.09
C ALA A 161 24.44 24.52 7.96
N TYR A 162 25.33 24.03 8.83
CA TYR A 162 26.78 24.31 8.91
C TYR A 162 27.36 25.04 7.70
N ALA A 163 27.58 26.34 7.88
CA ALA A 163 28.16 27.29 6.95
C ALA A 163 29.34 26.73 6.13
N THR A 164 29.04 26.19 4.96
CA THR A 164 30.01 25.86 3.92
C THR A 164 29.61 26.63 2.66
N SER A 165 30.12 27.86 2.60
CA SER A 165 30.21 28.75 1.44
C SER A 165 29.47 28.34 0.16
N GLY A 166 28.20 28.72 0.05
CA GLY A 166 27.44 28.72 -1.21
C GLY A 166 25.94 28.58 -0.98
N ASN A 167 25.15 29.47 -1.58
CA ASN A 167 23.68 29.32 -1.64
C ASN A 167 23.35 28.20 -2.63
N GLN A 168 23.50 26.95 -2.22
CA GLN A 168 23.06 25.81 -3.00
C GLN A 168 21.53 25.80 -3.02
N TYR A 169 20.95 25.71 -4.22
CA TYR A 169 19.52 25.59 -4.40
C TYR A 169 19.21 24.65 -5.56
N GLY A 170 18.08 23.98 -5.46
CA GLY A 170 17.50 23.16 -6.50
C GLY A 170 16.04 23.55 -6.72
N ILE A 171 15.48 23.05 -7.82
CA ILE A 171 14.06 23.19 -8.11
C ILE A 171 13.57 21.81 -8.54
N ILE A 172 12.41 21.42 -8.05
CA ILE A 172 11.68 20.23 -8.51
C ILE A 172 10.32 20.66 -9.04
N MET A 173 9.96 20.14 -10.21
CA MET A 173 8.65 20.38 -10.81
C MET A 173 7.62 19.44 -10.17
N PRO A 174 6.44 19.95 -9.78
CA PRO A 174 5.38 19.12 -9.25
C PRO A 174 4.76 18.22 -10.33
N LEU A 175 4.20 17.09 -9.89
CA LEU A 175 3.34 16.24 -10.69
C LEU A 175 1.88 16.62 -10.45
N LEU A 176 1.09 16.65 -11.53
CA LEU A 176 -0.35 16.79 -11.43
C LEU A 176 -0.91 15.55 -10.73
N ILE A 177 -1.54 15.74 -9.57
CA ILE A 177 -2.32 14.68 -8.92
C ILE A 177 -3.71 14.74 -9.56
N GLN A 178 -4.11 13.68 -10.25
CA GLN A 178 -5.49 13.51 -10.67
C GLN A 178 -6.29 13.15 -9.42
N ASP A 179 -7.13 14.06 -8.94
CA ASP A 179 -8.16 13.71 -7.97
C ASP A 179 -9.15 12.82 -8.72
N ASN A 180 -9.11 11.51 -8.47
CA ASN A 180 -10.24 10.65 -8.75
C ASN A 180 -11.36 11.11 -7.83
N LYS A 181 -12.11 12.12 -8.27
CA LYS A 181 -13.45 12.33 -7.73
C LYS A 181 -14.18 11.06 -8.10
N ASP A 182 -14.55 10.29 -7.08
CA ASP A 182 -15.56 9.27 -7.23
C ASP A 182 -16.77 10.00 -7.83
N GLU A 183 -16.95 9.89 -9.14
CA GLU A 183 -18.19 10.26 -9.78
C GLU A 183 -19.19 9.30 -9.18
N ASP A 184 -19.93 9.79 -8.19
CA ASP A 184 -21.16 9.18 -7.72
C ASP A 184 -21.98 8.90 -8.97
N LEU A 185 -21.92 7.66 -9.43
CA LEU A 185 -22.90 7.07 -10.33
C LEU A 185 -24.19 6.99 -9.50
N GLU A 186 -24.82 8.14 -9.25
CA GLU A 186 -26.22 8.22 -8.94
C GLU A 186 -26.92 7.52 -10.10
N GLY A 187 -27.29 6.26 -9.86
CA GLY A 187 -28.09 5.49 -10.77
C GLY A 187 -29.33 6.30 -11.08
N ASN A 188 -29.48 6.70 -12.34
CA ASN A 188 -30.78 7.01 -12.89
C ASN A 188 -31.67 5.79 -12.63
N GLY A 189 -32.49 5.88 -11.59
CA GLY A 189 -33.66 5.05 -11.44
C GLY A 189 -34.61 5.45 -12.56
N ASP A 190 -34.52 4.74 -13.69
CA ASP A 190 -35.61 4.70 -14.64
C ASP A 190 -36.61 3.64 -14.13
N GLU A 191 -37.69 4.18 -13.61
CA GLU A 191 -38.95 3.51 -13.35
C GLU A 191 -39.51 2.86 -14.62
N ASP A 192 -40.22 1.74 -14.42
CA ASP A 192 -41.31 1.22 -15.24
C ASP A 192 -41.06 0.94 -16.73
N GLN A 193 -40.87 -0.36 -17.05
CA GLN A 193 -41.62 -0.98 -18.15
C GLN A 193 -42.12 -2.38 -17.76
N ASP A 194 -43.42 -2.45 -17.47
CA ASP A 194 -44.26 -3.62 -17.67
C ASP A 194 -44.06 -4.20 -19.08
N VAL A 195 -43.59 -5.45 -19.18
CA VAL A 195 -43.77 -6.25 -20.40
C VAL A 195 -44.15 -7.70 -20.04
N VAL A 196 -45.47 -7.89 -19.96
CA VAL A 196 -46.25 -8.95 -20.61
C VAL A 196 -45.67 -10.38 -20.60
N ASP A 197 -46.25 -11.14 -19.69
CA ASP A 197 -46.47 -12.59 -19.71
C ASP A 197 -46.84 -13.09 -21.12
N THR A 198 -45.97 -13.90 -21.75
CA THR A 198 -46.29 -14.67 -22.96
C THR A 198 -45.79 -16.10 -22.86
N LEU A 199 -46.71 -16.95 -22.39
CA LEU A 199 -47.06 -18.30 -22.86
C LEU A 199 -46.05 -19.05 -23.77
N ASP A 200 -45.65 -20.21 -23.25
CA ASP A 200 -45.59 -21.53 -23.91
C ASP A 200 -45.31 -21.55 -25.41
N GLN A 201 -44.08 -21.94 -25.77
CA GLN A 201 -43.86 -22.72 -26.98
C GLN A 201 -43.02 -23.97 -26.65
N GLU A 202 -43.69 -25.11 -26.76
CA GLU A 202 -43.11 -26.44 -26.87
C GLU A 202 -42.15 -26.47 -28.07
N VAL A 203 -40.89 -26.85 -27.83
CA VAL A 203 -39.97 -27.19 -28.92
C VAL A 203 -40.07 -28.69 -29.15
N GLU A 204 -40.65 -29.06 -30.29
CA GLU A 204 -40.61 -30.42 -30.84
C GLU A 204 -39.17 -30.87 -31.05
N VAL A 205 -38.82 -32.00 -30.44
CA VAL A 205 -37.57 -32.71 -30.66
C VAL A 205 -37.66 -33.41 -32.02
N THR A 206 -36.93 -32.93 -33.02
CA THR A 206 -36.74 -33.65 -34.28
C THR A 206 -35.54 -34.59 -34.18
N ASP A 207 -35.80 -35.89 -34.39
CA ASP A 207 -34.84 -36.99 -34.47
C ASP A 207 -33.84 -36.79 -35.63
N GLU A 208 -32.69 -36.14 -35.41
CA GLU A 208 -31.63 -36.15 -36.42
C GLU A 208 -30.20 -35.80 -35.95
N VAL A 209 -29.70 -36.30 -34.81
CA VAL A 209 -28.24 -36.54 -34.64
C VAL A 209 -27.97 -37.74 -33.73
N GLN A 210 -28.38 -38.93 -34.18
CA GLN A 210 -27.97 -40.20 -33.60
C GLN A 210 -26.92 -40.84 -34.52
N ALA A 211 -25.78 -40.18 -34.71
CA ALA A 211 -24.73 -40.68 -35.63
C ALA A 211 -23.31 -40.18 -35.35
N VAL A 212 -22.87 -39.97 -34.10
CA VAL A 212 -21.42 -39.81 -33.79
C VAL A 212 -21.08 -40.34 -32.38
N ILE A 213 -21.53 -41.55 -32.04
CA ILE A 213 -20.96 -42.32 -30.93
C ILE A 213 -20.95 -43.78 -31.37
N ASN A 214 -19.96 -44.12 -32.22
CA ASN A 214 -19.40 -45.46 -32.42
C ASN A 214 -18.48 -45.44 -33.67
N GLN A 215 -17.34 -44.75 -33.55
CA GLN A 215 -16.10 -45.07 -34.27
C GLN A 215 -14.91 -44.77 -33.36
#